data_AF-A0A3S2P427-F1
#
_entry.id   AF-A0A3S2P427-F1
#
_cell.length_a   1.000
_cell.length_b   1.000
_cell.length_c   1.000
_cell.angle_alpha   90.00
_cell.angle_beta   90.00
_cell.angle_gamma   90.00
#
_symmetry.space_group_name_H-M   'P 1'
#
loop_
_entity.id
_entity.type
_entity.pdbx_description
1 polymer ?
#
loop_
_entity_poly.entity_id
_entity_poly.type
_entity_poly.pdbx_seq_one_letter_code
_entity_poly.pdbx_strand_id
1 'polypeptide(L)'
;MLSGQEKESRDCRRTKLIRLGETFVWKPFKMVRPGGILKVVTLISAFLLVAFLAFQLLEINGDFKLPNIISRSLSSDEATKPIKHKCGLSKACPPEHFAFKMASGAASVVGPRMCLEDNLIMSGVKNNVGRGINIALIDGKSGQVIQTAFYDMWGGDVAPLIKFLKEIQNGVIVMMASFDDPATKLNDEARKLIAELGSSSVGNLGFRDNWIFVGGKGIKTKSPFEQHIKNKADTNKFEGWPEVLEMEGCIPKRLN
;
A
#
# COMPACT_ATOMS: atom_id res chain seq x y z
N MET A 1 -18.02 -57.70 -28.33
CA MET A 1 -18.70 -56.70 -29.17
C MET A 1 -17.85 -55.44 -29.10
N LEU A 2 -16.76 -55.38 -29.87
CA LEU A 2 -16.65 -54.77 -31.22
C LEU A 2 -16.83 -53.23 -31.12
N SER A 3 -15.75 -52.44 -31.01
CA SER A 3 -14.87 -51.94 -32.10
C SER A 3 -15.60 -50.90 -32.96
N GLY A 4 -15.17 -49.65 -33.06
CA GLY A 4 -14.02 -49.16 -33.85
C GLY A 4 -14.38 -47.72 -34.29
N GLN A 5 -13.52 -46.71 -34.14
CA GLN A 5 -12.67 -46.16 -35.22
C GLN A 5 -13.29 -46.20 -36.62
N GLU A 6 -13.34 -45.05 -37.33
CA GLU A 6 -12.41 -44.73 -38.42
C GLU A 6 -12.83 -43.49 -39.26
N LYS A 7 -11.78 -42.70 -39.60
CA LYS A 7 -11.45 -41.73 -40.68
C LYS A 7 -12.45 -41.21 -41.74
N GLU A 8 -11.96 -40.11 -42.33
CA GLU A 8 -11.89 -39.79 -43.79
C GLU A 8 -12.81 -38.63 -44.22
N SER A 9 -12.35 -37.41 -44.54
CA SER A 9 -11.47 -36.88 -45.62
C SER A 9 -12.08 -36.89 -47.03
N ARG A 10 -12.01 -35.72 -47.71
CA ARG A 10 -12.22 -35.44 -49.16
C ARG A 10 -13.68 -35.52 -49.66
N ASP A 11 -14.16 -34.81 -50.69
CA ASP A 11 -13.71 -33.77 -51.62
C ASP A 11 -14.96 -33.36 -52.49
N CYS A 12 -14.83 -32.26 -53.21
CA CYS A 12 -15.45 -31.94 -54.50
C CYS A 12 -16.92 -31.48 -54.61
N ARG A 13 -17.04 -30.18 -54.95
CA ARG A 13 -17.83 -29.60 -56.06
C ARG A 13 -19.21 -30.20 -56.35
N ARG A 14 -20.24 -29.37 -56.15
CA ARG A 14 -21.37 -29.32 -57.10
C ARG A 14 -21.67 -27.90 -57.56
N THR A 15 -21.27 -27.68 -58.80
CA THR A 15 -21.62 -26.61 -59.73
C THR A 15 -23.14 -26.47 -59.83
N LYS A 16 -23.67 -25.24 -59.78
CA LYS A 16 -24.92 -24.90 -60.45
C LYS A 16 -24.65 -23.72 -61.37
N LEU A 17 -24.33 -24.06 -62.62
CA LEU A 17 -24.23 -23.15 -63.75
C LEU A 17 -25.65 -23.03 -64.32
N ILE A 18 -26.26 -21.85 -64.23
CA ILE A 18 -27.28 -21.44 -65.20
C ILE A 18 -26.89 -20.03 -65.62
N ARG A 19 -26.52 -19.91 -66.89
CA ARG A 19 -26.15 -18.69 -67.60
C ARG A 19 -27.26 -18.43 -68.62
N LEU A 20 -27.68 -17.17 -68.72
CA LEU A 20 -28.37 -16.46 -69.82
C LEU A 20 -28.98 -15.21 -69.16
N GLY A 21 -28.67 -13.95 -69.43
CA GLY A 21 -27.74 -13.23 -70.29
C GLY A 21 -28.05 -11.72 -70.06
N GLU A 22 -27.02 -10.86 -70.19
CA GLU A 22 -27.07 -9.44 -70.59
C GLU A 22 -27.93 -8.47 -69.72
N THR A 23 -27.48 -7.33 -69.16
CA THR A 23 -26.47 -6.33 -69.53
C THR A 23 -26.10 -5.56 -68.25
N PHE A 24 -24.83 -5.16 -68.13
CA PHE A 24 -24.33 -4.35 -67.01
C PHE A 24 -24.46 -2.87 -67.37
N VAL A 25 -25.30 -2.11 -66.64
CA VAL A 25 -25.27 -0.64 -66.63
C VAL A 25 -24.67 -0.18 -65.31
N TRP A 26 -23.39 0.16 -65.33
CA TRP A 26 -22.71 0.82 -64.22
C TRP A 26 -23.10 2.30 -64.19
N LYS A 27 -23.59 2.78 -63.04
CA LYS A 27 -23.68 4.22 -62.76
C LYS A 27 -22.26 4.80 -62.63
N PRO A 28 -21.94 5.94 -63.24
CA PRO A 28 -20.59 6.51 -63.19
C PRO A 28 -20.28 7.01 -61.76
N PHE A 29 -19.24 6.44 -61.17
CA PHE A 29 -18.59 6.98 -59.97
C PHE A 29 -17.95 8.32 -60.36
N LYS A 30 -18.40 9.42 -59.74
CA LYS A 30 -17.85 10.75 -60.01
C LYS A 30 -16.38 10.79 -59.63
N MET A 31 -15.57 11.03 -60.65
CA MET A 31 -14.14 11.33 -60.62
C MET A 31 -13.86 12.52 -59.69
N VAL A 32 -13.19 12.28 -58.56
CA VAL A 32 -12.67 13.35 -57.70
C VAL A 32 -11.45 13.94 -58.39
N ARG A 33 -11.57 15.21 -58.78
CA ARG A 33 -10.59 16.01 -59.49
C ARG A 33 -9.26 16.06 -58.71
N PRO A 34 -8.08 15.85 -59.33
CA PRO A 34 -6.78 15.73 -58.61
C PRO A 34 -6.39 16.97 -57.78
N GLY A 35 -6.98 18.13 -58.07
CA GLY A 35 -6.76 19.36 -57.31
C GLY A 35 -7.46 19.44 -55.94
N GLY A 36 -8.40 18.52 -55.64
CA GLY A 36 -9.09 18.49 -54.35
C GLY A 36 -8.33 17.73 -53.26
N ILE A 37 -7.74 16.58 -53.63
CA ILE A 37 -6.99 15.74 -52.71
C ILE A 37 -5.71 16.44 -52.24
N LEU A 38 -5.02 17.15 -53.15
CA LEU A 38 -3.84 17.94 -52.78
C LEU A 38 -4.18 19.05 -51.77
N LYS A 39 -5.33 19.72 -51.94
CA LYS A 39 -5.80 20.74 -51.00
C LYS A 39 -6.13 20.18 -49.63
N VAL A 40 -6.76 19.00 -49.57
CA VAL A 40 -7.07 18.32 -48.30
C VAL A 40 -5.79 17.90 -47.59
N VAL A 41 -4.81 17.33 -48.31
CA VAL A 41 -3.51 16.96 -47.73
C VAL A 41 -2.76 18.19 -47.23
N THR A 42 -2.76 19.31 -47.97
CA THR A 42 -2.13 20.55 -47.50
C THR A 42 -2.82 21.12 -46.26
N LEU A 43 -4.15 21.01 -46.16
CA LEU A 43 -4.89 21.49 -44.98
C LEU A 43 -4.62 20.62 -43.75
N ILE A 44 -4.56 19.29 -43.91
CA ILE A 44 -4.23 18.37 -42.82
C ILE A 44 -2.78 18.58 -42.37
N SER A 45 -1.84 18.71 -43.30
CA SER A 45 -0.44 18.98 -42.97
C SER A 45 -0.26 20.33 -42.26
N ALA A 46 -0.96 21.37 -42.70
CA ALA A 46 -0.93 22.67 -42.04
C ALA A 46 -1.53 22.59 -40.63
N PHE A 47 -2.64 21.87 -40.46
CA PHE A 47 -3.26 21.67 -39.15
C PHE A 47 -2.32 20.91 -38.19
N LEU A 48 -1.67 19.85 -38.66
CA LEU A 48 -0.71 19.08 -37.84
C LEU A 48 0.52 19.91 -37.47
N LEU A 49 1.03 20.74 -38.39
CA LEU A 49 2.14 21.66 -38.11
C LEU A 49 1.75 22.73 -37.09
N VAL A 50 0.55 23.31 -37.21
CA VAL A 50 0.04 24.29 -36.24
C VAL A 50 -0.18 23.65 -34.88
N ALA A 51 -0.72 22.42 -34.83
CA ALA A 51 -0.91 21.67 -33.58
C ALA A 51 0.44 21.31 -32.93
N PHE A 52 1.43 20.89 -33.72
CA PHE A 52 2.78 20.60 -33.22
C PHE A 52 3.49 21.85 -32.70
N LEU A 53 3.41 22.97 -33.42
CA LEU A 53 3.95 24.25 -32.96
C LEU A 53 3.22 24.77 -31.72
N ALA A 54 1.91 24.56 -31.62
CA ALA A 54 1.13 24.88 -30.42
C ALA A 54 1.55 24.01 -29.23
N PHE A 55 1.83 22.73 -29.43
CA PHE A 55 2.31 21.83 -28.39
C PHE A 55 3.70 22.22 -27.88
N GLN A 56 4.60 22.61 -28.79
CA GLN A 56 5.92 23.15 -28.45
C GLN A 56 5.82 24.50 -27.71
N LEU A 57 4.88 25.38 -28.09
CA LEU A 57 4.59 26.61 -27.35
C LEU A 57 3.98 26.37 -25.97
N LEU A 58 3.29 25.24 -25.78
CA LEU A 58 2.73 24.83 -24.49
C LEU A 58 3.82 24.24 -23.58
N GLU A 59 4.81 23.54 -24.13
CA GLU A 59 5.98 23.05 -23.38
C GLU A 59 6.95 24.19 -22.99
N ILE A 60 7.17 25.20 -23.85
CA ILE A 60 8.07 26.34 -23.54
C ILE A 60 7.45 27.29 -22.48
N ASN A 61 6.12 27.37 -22.39
CA ASN A 61 5.41 28.14 -21.36
C ASN A 61 5.05 27.30 -20.11
N GLY A 62 5.54 26.07 -20.01
CA GLY A 62 5.32 25.16 -18.87
C GLY A 62 6.04 25.55 -17.58
N ASP A 63 6.88 26.59 -17.59
CA ASP A 63 7.39 27.25 -16.38
C ASP A 63 6.42 28.35 -15.90
N PHE A 64 5.18 27.95 -15.61
CA PHE A 64 4.21 28.83 -14.94
C PHE A 64 4.53 28.91 -13.44
N LYS A 65 5.37 29.88 -13.06
CA LYS A 65 5.27 30.48 -11.72
C LYS A 65 3.96 31.26 -11.66
N LEU A 66 2.91 30.63 -11.15
CA LEU A 66 1.60 31.26 -10.94
C LEU A 66 1.71 32.26 -9.77
N PRO A 67 1.53 33.59 -9.96
CA PRO A 67 1.23 34.49 -8.86
C PRO A 67 -0.25 34.32 -8.50
N ASN A 68 -0.47 33.99 -7.23
CA ASN A 68 -1.78 33.79 -6.64
C ASN A 68 -2.58 35.12 -6.65
N ILE A 69 -3.53 35.27 -7.57
CA ILE A 69 -4.44 36.43 -7.61
C ILE A 69 -5.87 35.95 -7.83
N ILE A 70 -6.53 35.46 -6.76
CA ILE A 70 -7.94 35.73 -6.46
C ILE A 70 -8.07 35.83 -4.94
N SER A 71 -8.02 37.05 -4.42
CA SER A 71 -8.31 37.35 -3.02
C SER A 71 -9.21 38.57 -2.95
N ARG A 72 -10.53 38.36 -3.00
CA ARG A 72 -11.54 39.28 -2.45
C ARG A 72 -12.76 38.50 -1.95
N SER A 73 -12.55 37.77 -0.87
CA SER A 73 -13.54 37.64 0.20
C SER A 73 -12.77 37.71 1.50
N LEU A 74 -12.98 38.80 2.24
CA LEU A 74 -12.45 39.02 3.57
C LEU A 74 -12.96 37.94 4.53
N SER A 75 -12.11 36.96 4.81
CA SER A 75 -12.00 36.35 6.12
C SER A 75 -10.51 36.26 6.42
N SER A 76 -10.09 37.01 7.43
CA SER A 76 -8.76 36.95 8.01
C SER A 76 -8.56 35.59 8.68
N ASP A 77 -8.31 34.56 7.88
CA ASP A 77 -7.64 33.37 8.38
C ASP A 77 -6.16 33.58 8.10
N GLU A 78 -5.42 33.94 9.15
CA GLU A 78 -4.01 33.59 9.20
C GLU A 78 -3.92 32.12 8.76
N ALA A 79 -3.24 31.86 7.64
CA ALA A 79 -2.82 30.53 7.26
C ALA A 79 -1.82 30.06 8.33
N THR A 80 -2.37 29.64 9.46
CA THR A 80 -1.66 29.06 10.58
C THR A 80 -1.06 27.81 9.99
N LYS A 81 0.27 27.78 9.78
CA LYS A 81 0.96 26.53 9.43
C LYS A 81 0.44 25.48 10.40
N PRO A 82 -0.10 24.33 9.91
CA PRO A 82 -0.66 23.34 10.81
C PRO A 82 0.43 22.99 11.82
N ILE A 83 0.13 23.18 13.11
CA ILE A 83 1.09 22.94 14.19
C ILE A 83 1.48 21.46 14.08
N LYS A 84 2.72 21.21 13.66
CA LYS A 84 3.20 19.86 13.45
C LYS A 84 3.63 19.29 14.79
N HIS A 85 2.82 18.40 15.35
CA HIS A 85 3.19 17.65 16.54
C HIS A 85 4.15 16.50 16.19
N LYS A 86 4.83 15.98 17.23
CA LYS A 86 5.78 14.87 17.09
C LYS A 86 5.12 13.69 16.36
N CYS A 87 5.86 13.02 15.50
CA CYS A 87 5.42 11.95 14.59
C CYS A 87 4.22 12.29 13.69
N GLY A 88 3.85 13.57 13.56
CA GLY A 88 2.65 13.98 12.84
C GLY A 88 1.35 13.57 13.56
N LEU A 89 1.37 13.57 14.89
CA LEU A 89 0.18 13.37 15.72
C LEU A 89 -0.85 14.48 15.49
N SER A 90 -2.13 14.15 15.68
CA SER A 90 -3.22 15.13 15.64
C SER A 90 -3.21 16.12 16.81
N LYS A 91 -2.64 15.74 17.96
CA LYS A 91 -2.54 16.55 19.18
C LYS A 91 -1.19 16.36 19.86
N ALA A 92 -0.73 17.36 20.61
CA ALA A 92 0.46 17.23 21.44
C ALA A 92 0.24 16.24 22.60
N CYS A 93 1.27 15.49 22.96
CA CYS A 93 1.24 14.64 24.15
C CYS A 93 1.39 15.46 25.44
N PRO A 94 0.77 15.02 26.55
CA PRO A 94 0.98 15.62 27.86
C PRO A 94 2.45 15.46 28.31
N PRO A 95 2.89 16.25 29.31
CA PRO A 95 4.22 16.08 29.91
C PRO A 95 4.45 14.65 30.39
N GLU A 96 5.71 14.22 30.41
CA GLU A 96 6.12 12.87 30.83
C GLU A 96 5.47 11.72 30.04
N HIS A 97 5.20 11.96 28.74
CA HIS A 97 4.81 10.94 27.80
C HIS A 97 5.68 10.97 26.54
N PHE A 98 5.83 9.82 25.89
CA PHE A 98 6.41 9.70 24.56
C PHE A 98 5.31 9.64 23.50
N ALA A 99 5.40 10.52 22.51
CA ALA A 99 4.57 10.49 21.32
C ALA A 99 4.99 9.35 20.40
N PHE A 100 4.04 8.53 19.96
CA PHE A 100 4.30 7.50 18.96
C PHE A 100 3.23 7.49 17.88
N LYS A 101 3.63 7.09 16.67
CA LYS A 101 2.72 6.76 15.57
C LYS A 101 3.24 5.54 14.85
N MET A 102 2.36 4.58 14.59
CA MET A 102 2.73 3.36 13.90
C MET A 102 1.65 2.88 12.94
N ALA A 103 2.09 2.13 11.94
CA ALA A 103 1.24 1.49 10.95
C ALA A 103 1.70 0.06 10.67
N SER A 104 0.75 -0.85 10.40
CA SER A 104 1.07 -2.18 9.88
C SER A 104 1.54 -2.09 8.43
N GLY A 105 2.01 -3.22 7.88
CA GLY A 105 2.27 -3.33 6.44
C GLY A 105 0.99 -3.30 5.60
N ALA A 106 1.13 -2.90 4.34
CA ALA A 106 0.10 -3.02 3.31
C ALA A 106 0.43 -4.22 2.41
N ALA A 107 -0.32 -5.30 2.62
CA ALA A 107 -0.07 -6.60 2.00
C ALA A 107 1.42 -7.01 2.16
N SER A 108 2.05 -7.47 1.09
CA SER A 108 3.48 -7.79 1.01
C SER A 108 4.33 -6.70 0.35
N VAL A 109 3.73 -5.53 0.03
CA VAL A 109 4.36 -4.51 -0.82
C VAL A 109 4.94 -3.35 -0.01
N VAL A 110 4.17 -2.85 0.97
CA VAL A 110 4.59 -1.71 1.80
C VAL A 110 4.83 -2.21 3.22
N GLY A 111 6.07 -2.11 3.69
CA GLY A 111 6.42 -2.48 5.06
C GLY A 111 5.83 -1.55 6.12
N PRO A 112 5.78 -1.98 7.38
CA PRO A 112 5.23 -1.20 8.49
C PRO A 112 6.06 0.05 8.75
N ARG A 113 5.47 0.99 9.51
CA ARG A 113 6.10 2.24 9.90
C ARG A 113 5.99 2.41 11.41
N MET A 114 7.08 2.74 12.09
CA MET A 114 7.09 3.04 13.53
C MET A 114 7.88 4.32 13.80
N CYS A 115 7.23 5.29 14.41
CA CYS A 115 7.80 6.56 14.84
C CYS A 115 7.62 6.74 16.34
N LEU A 116 8.66 7.22 17.02
CA LEU A 116 8.64 7.60 18.43
C LEU A 116 9.40 8.91 18.60
N GLU A 117 8.81 9.90 19.27
CA GLU A 117 9.45 11.18 19.57
C GLU A 117 10.08 11.85 18.33
N ASP A 118 9.33 11.90 17.22
CA ASP A 118 9.78 12.36 15.88
C ASP A 118 10.87 11.52 15.20
N ASN A 119 11.36 10.47 15.85
CA ASN A 119 12.35 9.58 15.28
C ASN A 119 11.66 8.42 14.58
N LEU A 120 11.90 8.29 13.27
CA LEU A 120 11.48 7.13 12.49
C LEU A 120 12.39 5.95 12.86
N ILE A 121 11.84 4.99 13.60
CA ILE A 121 12.57 3.82 14.13
C ILE A 121 12.62 2.70 13.09
N MET A 122 11.45 2.27 12.61
CA MET A 122 11.32 1.20 11.62
C MET A 122 10.49 1.68 10.43
N SER A 123 10.97 1.42 9.21
CA SER A 123 10.22 1.71 7.98
C SER A 123 10.84 1.07 6.75
N GLY A 124 10.05 0.94 5.67
CA GLY A 124 10.57 0.55 4.35
C GLY A 124 11.72 1.44 3.87
N VAL A 125 11.64 2.76 4.07
CA VAL A 125 12.71 3.69 3.65
C VAL A 125 14.01 3.55 4.44
N LYS A 126 13.96 2.96 5.65
CA LYS A 126 15.14 2.64 6.46
C LYS A 126 15.71 1.26 6.15
N ASN A 127 15.07 0.48 5.28
CA ASN A 127 15.45 -0.88 4.92
C ASN A 127 15.65 -1.80 6.14
N ASN A 128 14.88 -1.59 7.22
CA ASN A 128 14.98 -2.34 8.46
C ASN A 128 13.66 -3.02 8.87
N VAL A 129 12.80 -3.29 7.89
CA VAL A 129 11.52 -4.00 8.06
C VAL A 129 11.49 -5.23 7.17
N GLY A 130 10.78 -6.27 7.61
CA GLY A 130 10.66 -7.52 6.88
C GLY A 130 9.35 -8.24 7.19
N ARG A 131 9.02 -9.25 6.38
CA ARG A 131 7.81 -10.07 6.57
C ARG A 131 7.76 -10.64 7.99
N GLY A 132 6.55 -10.77 8.52
CA GLY A 132 6.29 -11.30 9.85
C GLY A 132 6.03 -10.22 10.89
N ILE A 133 6.63 -10.38 12.07
CA ILE A 133 6.49 -9.43 13.18
C ILE A 133 7.73 -8.55 13.24
N ASN A 134 7.54 -7.24 13.09
CA ASN A 134 8.57 -6.22 13.25
C ASN A 134 8.49 -5.69 14.68
N ILE A 135 9.62 -5.57 15.38
CA ILE A 135 9.68 -5.25 16.80
C ILE A 135 10.73 -4.16 17.06
N ALA A 136 10.35 -3.13 17.81
CA ALA A 136 11.26 -2.14 18.37
C ALA A 136 11.21 -2.18 19.91
N LEU A 137 12.37 -2.28 20.54
CA LEU A 137 12.57 -2.19 21.98
C LEU A 137 13.06 -0.79 22.34
N ILE A 138 12.39 -0.16 23.29
CA ILE A 138 12.69 1.20 23.72
C ILE A 138 12.83 1.24 25.23
N ASP A 139 13.85 1.95 25.72
CA ASP A 139 14.02 2.19 27.15
C ASP A 139 12.88 3.08 27.68
N GLY A 140 12.11 2.57 28.64
CA GLY A 140 10.90 3.24 29.12
C GLY A 140 11.14 4.51 29.94
N LYS A 141 12.39 4.83 30.30
CA LYS A 141 12.76 6.05 31.04
C LYS A 141 13.25 7.15 30.11
N SER A 142 14.20 6.80 29.24
CA SER A 142 14.88 7.74 28.35
C SER A 142 14.23 7.87 26.97
N GLY A 143 13.44 6.88 26.54
CA GLY A 143 12.87 6.84 25.19
C GLY A 143 13.88 6.45 24.11
N GLN A 144 15.09 6.01 24.49
CA GLN A 144 16.11 5.57 23.54
C GLN A 144 15.79 4.19 22.98
N VAL A 145 16.03 4.02 21.67
CA VAL A 145 15.87 2.72 20.99
C VAL A 145 17.02 1.81 21.42
N ILE A 146 16.67 0.68 22.02
CA ILE A 146 17.62 -0.35 22.47
C ILE A 146 17.97 -1.26 21.30
N GLN A 147 16.94 -1.77 20.62
CA GLN A 147 17.10 -2.74 19.54
C GLN A 147 15.88 -2.72 18.61
N THR A 148 16.11 -3.02 17.33
CA THR A 148 15.05 -3.27 16.35
C THR A 148 15.32 -4.59 15.65
N ALA A 149 14.30 -5.39 15.43
CA ALA A 149 14.40 -6.69 14.75
C ALA A 149 13.09 -7.02 14.03
N PHE A 150 13.12 -7.96 13.10
CA PHE A 150 11.92 -8.56 12.53
C PHE A 150 12.10 -10.07 12.43
N TYR A 151 10.99 -10.81 12.52
CA TYR A 151 10.98 -12.26 12.50
C TYR A 151 9.93 -12.76 11.51
N ASP A 152 10.37 -13.53 10.51
CA ASP A 152 9.50 -14.09 9.46
C ASP A 152 8.59 -15.19 10.02
N MET A 153 7.33 -14.86 10.25
CA MET A 153 6.32 -15.78 10.79
C MET A 153 5.59 -16.59 9.71
N TRP A 154 6.02 -16.52 8.46
CA TRP A 154 5.53 -17.36 7.37
C TRP A 154 6.54 -18.45 7.00
N GLY A 155 7.74 -18.03 6.58
CA GLY A 155 8.79 -18.90 6.08
C GLY A 155 9.92 -19.19 7.07
N GLY A 156 9.98 -18.47 8.19
CA GLY A 156 11.05 -18.55 9.17
C GLY A 156 10.81 -19.55 10.32
N ASP A 157 11.79 -19.62 11.22
CA ASP A 157 11.69 -20.32 12.50
C ASP A 157 11.23 -19.36 13.60
N VAL A 158 10.43 -19.85 14.54
CA VAL A 158 9.92 -19.11 15.70
C VAL A 158 10.92 -19.06 16.86
N ALA A 159 11.88 -19.97 16.92
CA ALA A 159 12.86 -20.03 18.02
C ALA A 159 13.65 -18.72 18.24
N PRO A 160 14.13 -18.01 17.20
CA PRO A 160 14.79 -16.71 17.37
C PRO A 160 13.89 -15.64 18.00
N LEU A 161 12.61 -15.61 17.63
CA LEU A 161 11.63 -14.68 18.24
C LEU A 161 11.46 -14.99 19.73
N ILE A 162 11.30 -16.26 20.09
CA ILE A 162 11.13 -16.68 21.49
C ILE A 162 12.36 -16.29 22.32
N LYS A 163 13.57 -16.53 21.80
CA LYS A 163 14.82 -16.13 22.47
C LYS A 163 14.84 -14.62 22.70
N PHE A 164 14.54 -13.84 21.67
CA PHE A 164 14.48 -12.39 21.75
C PHE A 164 13.48 -11.89 22.79
N LEU A 165 12.27 -12.45 22.81
CA LEU A 165 11.22 -12.07 23.77
C LEU A 165 11.59 -12.37 25.23
N LYS A 166 12.37 -13.43 25.47
CA LYS A 166 12.86 -13.81 26.81
C LYS A 166 13.95 -12.87 27.33
N GLU A 167 14.73 -12.27 26.44
CA GLU A 167 15.82 -11.34 26.80
C GLU A 167 15.33 -9.93 27.13
N ILE A 168 14.05 -9.61 26.89
CA ILE A 168 13.47 -8.30 27.19
C ILE A 168 13.43 -8.06 28.69
N GLN A 169 14.13 -7.00 29.12
CA GLN A 169 14.20 -6.57 30.51
C GLN A 169 12.95 -5.80 30.95
N ASN A 170 12.67 -5.82 32.26
CA ASN A 170 11.59 -5.03 32.85
C ASN A 170 11.77 -3.53 32.58
N GLY A 171 10.68 -2.83 32.30
CA GLY A 171 10.71 -1.39 32.02
C GLY A 171 10.94 -1.03 30.55
N VAL A 172 11.23 -2.01 29.69
CA VAL A 172 11.31 -1.82 28.24
C VAL A 172 9.91 -1.71 27.63
N ILE A 173 9.70 -0.67 26.82
CA ILE A 173 8.55 -0.50 25.93
C ILE A 173 8.78 -1.35 24.69
N VAL A 174 7.75 -2.04 24.22
CA VAL A 174 7.82 -2.94 23.07
C VAL A 174 6.78 -2.52 22.05
N MET A 175 7.22 -2.05 20.88
CA MET A 175 6.35 -1.75 19.74
C MET A 175 6.41 -2.90 18.74
N MET A 176 5.27 -3.42 18.30
CA MET A 176 5.17 -4.52 17.34
C MET A 176 4.21 -4.17 16.20
N ALA A 177 4.60 -4.46 14.96
CA ALA A 177 3.72 -4.31 13.79
C ALA A 177 3.87 -5.51 12.84
N SER A 178 2.74 -5.97 12.31
CA SER A 178 2.69 -7.03 11.30
C SER A 178 3.13 -6.52 9.92
N PHE A 179 3.72 -7.41 9.13
CA PHE A 179 3.94 -7.24 7.69
C PHE A 179 3.69 -8.55 6.96
N ASP A 180 2.81 -8.54 5.96
CA ASP A 180 2.37 -9.71 5.19
C ASP A 180 1.66 -10.79 6.03
N ASP A 181 2.39 -11.64 6.76
CA ASP A 181 1.80 -12.65 7.64
C ASP A 181 2.53 -12.75 9.00
N PRO A 182 1.87 -12.38 10.12
CA PRO A 182 2.48 -12.45 11.44
C PRO A 182 2.23 -13.77 12.18
N ALA A 183 1.46 -14.73 11.64
CA ALA A 183 0.83 -15.76 12.47
C ALA A 183 1.18 -17.22 12.17
N THR A 184 1.54 -17.58 10.94
CA THR A 184 1.60 -19.00 10.51
C THR A 184 2.56 -19.85 11.34
N LYS A 185 3.68 -19.28 11.79
CA LYS A 185 4.69 -19.95 12.62
C LYS A 185 4.61 -19.60 14.10
N LEU A 186 3.67 -18.73 14.53
CA LEU A 186 3.49 -18.41 15.94
C LEU A 186 2.94 -19.61 16.72
N ASN A 187 3.72 -20.07 17.69
CA ASN A 187 3.32 -21.12 18.62
C ASN A 187 2.79 -20.55 19.95
N ASP A 188 2.28 -21.43 20.81
CA ASP A 188 1.69 -21.05 22.10
C ASP A 188 2.68 -20.36 23.04
N GLU A 189 3.96 -20.74 23.00
CA GLU A 189 5.01 -20.10 23.80
C GLU A 189 5.24 -18.65 23.38
N ALA A 190 5.43 -18.39 22.08
CA ALA A 190 5.59 -17.04 21.56
C ALA A 190 4.35 -16.18 21.86
N ARG A 191 3.14 -16.74 21.66
CA ARG A 191 1.87 -16.05 21.98
C ARG A 191 1.78 -15.70 23.46
N LYS A 192 2.15 -16.62 24.35
CA LYS A 192 2.18 -16.38 25.80
C LYS A 192 3.16 -15.26 26.16
N LEU A 193 4.37 -15.30 25.63
CA LEU A 193 5.39 -14.27 25.90
C LEU A 193 4.94 -12.88 25.44
N ILE A 194 4.28 -12.78 24.29
CA ILE A 194 3.73 -11.51 23.80
C ILE A 194 2.51 -11.07 24.62
N ALA A 195 1.65 -12.01 25.07
CA ALA A 195 0.53 -11.71 25.94
C ALA A 195 1.00 -11.15 27.30
N GLU A 196 2.11 -11.65 27.85
CA GLU A 196 2.76 -11.11 29.06
C GLU A 196 3.28 -9.67 28.89
N LEU A 197 3.45 -9.18 27.67
CA LEU A 197 3.78 -7.78 27.38
C LEU A 197 2.53 -6.88 27.37
N GLY A 198 1.33 -7.44 27.54
CA GLY A 198 0.05 -6.74 27.61
C GLY A 198 -0.86 -6.92 26.40
N SER A 199 -0.51 -7.78 25.44
CA SER A 199 -1.35 -8.03 24.25
C SER A 199 -2.58 -8.89 24.60
N SER A 200 -3.72 -8.49 24.05
CA SER A 200 -4.99 -9.20 24.13
C SER A 200 -5.34 -9.94 22.84
N SER A 201 -4.84 -9.48 21.69
CA SER A 201 -5.15 -10.05 20.38
C SER A 201 -4.19 -11.14 19.94
N VAL A 202 -2.96 -11.19 20.47
CA VAL A 202 -1.92 -12.15 20.02
C VAL A 202 -2.35 -13.61 20.15
N GLY A 203 -3.21 -13.96 21.12
CA GLY A 203 -3.74 -15.31 21.26
C GLY A 203 -4.55 -15.77 20.05
N ASN A 204 -5.19 -14.83 19.35
CA ASN A 204 -6.11 -15.11 18.24
C ASN A 204 -5.58 -14.68 16.87
N LEU A 205 -4.34 -14.18 16.78
CA LEU A 205 -3.75 -13.78 15.49
C LEU A 205 -3.71 -14.95 14.52
N GLY A 206 -4.33 -14.75 13.35
CA GLY A 206 -4.40 -15.68 12.25
C GLY A 206 -3.65 -15.21 11.00
N PHE A 207 -3.69 -16.07 9.98
CA PHE A 207 -2.98 -15.88 8.72
C PHE A 207 -3.32 -14.54 8.05
N ARG A 208 -2.29 -13.71 7.83
CA ARG A 208 -2.35 -12.35 7.25
C ARG A 208 -3.24 -11.35 7.98
N ASP A 209 -3.56 -11.62 9.24
CA ASP A 209 -4.17 -10.59 10.08
C ASP A 209 -3.23 -9.39 10.17
N ASN A 210 -3.78 -8.17 10.10
CA ASN A 210 -3.01 -6.99 10.43
C ASN A 210 -3.13 -6.70 11.91
N TRP A 211 -2.00 -6.39 12.53
CA TRP A 211 -1.90 -6.18 13.96
C TRP A 211 -0.79 -5.18 14.29
N ILE A 212 -1.13 -4.24 15.16
CA ILE A 212 -0.19 -3.28 15.74
C ILE A 212 -0.40 -3.23 17.25
N PHE A 213 0.71 -3.14 17.97
CA PHE A 213 0.72 -3.24 19.41
C PHE A 213 1.85 -2.43 20.01
N VAL A 214 1.56 -1.74 21.11
CA VAL A 214 2.57 -1.15 21.98
C VAL A 214 2.31 -1.68 23.38
N GLY A 215 3.27 -2.37 23.96
CA GLY A 215 3.20 -2.90 25.31
C GLY A 215 4.49 -2.63 26.09
N GLY A 216 4.71 -3.41 27.13
CA GLY A 216 5.97 -3.32 27.87
C GLY A 216 6.15 -4.45 28.85
N LYS A 217 7.42 -4.78 29.10
CA LYS A 217 7.76 -5.83 30.07
C LYS A 217 7.44 -5.35 31.49
N GLY A 218 6.77 -6.20 32.27
CA GLY A 218 6.32 -5.89 33.61
C GLY A 218 5.07 -5.01 33.67
N ILE A 219 4.28 -4.94 32.59
CA ILE A 219 2.93 -4.37 32.65
C ILE A 219 2.03 -5.31 33.47
N LYS A 220 1.14 -4.75 34.29
CA LYS A 220 0.19 -5.53 35.12
C LYS A 220 -1.20 -5.64 34.50
N THR A 221 -1.46 -4.84 33.46
CA THR A 221 -2.75 -4.71 32.78
C THR A 221 -2.58 -4.99 31.29
N LYS A 222 -3.70 -5.16 30.59
CA LYS A 222 -3.71 -5.12 29.13
C LYS A 222 -3.27 -3.74 28.64
N SER A 223 -2.60 -3.69 27.50
CA SER A 223 -2.21 -2.42 26.89
C SER A 223 -3.44 -1.72 26.28
N PRO A 224 -3.57 -0.39 26.44
CA PRO A 224 -4.57 0.39 25.70
C PRO A 224 -4.17 0.60 24.23
N PHE A 225 -2.93 0.27 23.86
CA PHE A 225 -2.39 0.52 22.52
C PHE A 225 -2.30 -0.79 21.73
N GLU A 226 -3.44 -1.26 21.24
CA GLU A 226 -3.51 -2.45 20.40
C GLU A 226 -4.64 -2.33 19.38
N GLN A 227 -4.37 -2.67 18.13
CA GLN A 227 -5.39 -2.80 17.08
C GLN A 227 -5.15 -4.08 16.27
N HIS A 228 -6.23 -4.69 15.81
CA HIS A 228 -6.23 -5.94 15.06
C HIS A 228 -7.36 -5.94 14.04
N ILE A 229 -7.05 -6.33 12.81
CA ILE A 229 -8.04 -6.61 11.76
C ILE A 229 -7.77 -8.01 11.24
N LYS A 230 -8.81 -8.83 11.30
CA LYS A 230 -8.77 -10.20 10.79
C LYS A 230 -8.79 -10.21 9.27
N ASN A 231 -7.97 -11.07 8.66
CA ASN A 231 -8.04 -11.38 7.25
C ASN A 231 -9.36 -12.11 6.94
N LYS A 232 -10.21 -11.48 6.11
CA LYS A 232 -11.44 -12.10 5.60
C LYS A 232 -11.70 -11.70 4.16
N ALA A 233 -11.92 -12.69 3.30
CA ALA A 233 -12.03 -12.49 1.86
C ALA A 233 -13.15 -11.51 1.45
N ASP A 234 -14.21 -11.40 2.25
CA ASP A 234 -15.37 -10.54 2.03
C ASP A 234 -15.14 -9.07 2.42
N THR A 235 -14.28 -8.80 3.42
CA THR A 235 -14.04 -7.44 3.94
C THR A 235 -12.66 -6.88 3.63
N ASN A 236 -11.80 -7.66 3.00
CA ASN A 236 -10.43 -7.26 2.71
C ASN A 236 -10.37 -6.10 1.69
N LYS A 237 -9.50 -5.12 1.97
CA LYS A 237 -9.23 -4.01 1.06
C LYS A 237 -8.28 -4.38 -0.08
N PHE A 238 -7.38 -5.32 0.16
CA PHE A 238 -6.46 -5.86 -0.84
C PHE A 238 -6.83 -7.31 -1.16
N GLU A 239 -6.38 -7.81 -2.31
CA GLU A 239 -6.64 -9.20 -2.72
C GLU A 239 -5.95 -10.20 -1.79
N GLY A 240 -6.66 -10.65 -0.74
CA GLY A 240 -6.15 -11.59 0.25
C GLY A 240 -5.39 -10.99 1.43
N TRP A 241 -5.46 -9.66 1.63
CA TRP A 241 -4.96 -8.99 2.84
C TRP A 241 -5.94 -7.90 3.33
N PRO A 242 -6.08 -7.72 4.66
CA PRO A 242 -6.86 -6.64 5.24
C PRO A 242 -6.22 -5.26 5.00
N GLU A 243 -6.95 -4.19 5.32
CA GLU A 243 -6.40 -2.83 5.22
C GLU A 243 -5.29 -2.56 6.25
N VAL A 244 -4.54 -1.48 6.01
CA VAL A 244 -3.49 -1.02 6.92
C VAL A 244 -4.12 -0.49 8.20
N LEU A 245 -3.59 -0.95 9.34
CA LEU A 245 -3.89 -0.38 10.64
C LEU A 245 -2.97 0.78 10.93
N GLU A 246 -3.51 1.86 11.48
CA GLU A 246 -2.74 2.98 12.01
C GLU A 246 -3.16 3.29 13.45
N MET A 247 -2.18 3.59 14.29
CA MET A 247 -2.38 4.02 15.67
C MET A 247 -1.40 5.12 16.01
N GLU A 248 -1.88 6.13 16.73
CA GLU A 248 -1.06 7.14 17.36
C GLU A 248 -1.45 7.29 18.82
N GLY A 249 -0.51 7.73 19.65
CA GLY A 249 -0.77 7.91 21.07
C GLY A 249 0.41 8.43 21.86
N CYS A 250 0.21 8.47 23.16
CA CYS A 250 1.16 9.00 24.14
C CYS A 250 1.44 7.93 25.19
N ILE A 251 2.66 7.37 25.21
CA ILE A 251 3.07 6.33 26.16
C ILE A 251 3.57 7.02 27.44
N PRO A 252 3.04 6.71 28.62
CA PRO A 252 3.54 7.27 29.87
C PRO A 252 5.01 6.87 30.09
N LYS A 253 5.86 7.82 30.43
CA LYS A 253 7.23 7.52 30.86
C LYS A 253 7.20 6.70 32.15
N ARG A 254 8.12 5.73 32.27
CA ARG A 254 8.32 4.98 33.50
C ARG A 254 9.01 5.91 34.51
N LEU A 255 8.26 6.37 35.50
CA LEU A 255 8.83 7.04 36.68
C LEU A 255 9.43 5.97 37.61
N ASN A 256 10.50 6.33 38.33
CA ASN A 256 11.25 5.41 39.21
C ASN A 256 10.38 4.67 40.22
#